data_AF-A0A814U6T5-F1
#
_entry.id   AF-A0A814U6T5-F1
#
_cell.length_a   1.000
_cell.length_b   1.000
_cell.length_c   1.000
_cell.angle_alpha   90.00
_cell.angle_beta   90.00
_cell.angle_gamma   90.00
#
_symmetry.space_group_name_H-M   'P 1'
#
loop_
_entity.id
_entity.type
_entity.pdbx_description
1 polymer ?
#
loop_
_entity_poly.entity_id
_entity_poly.type
_entity_poly.pdbx_seq_one_letter_code
_entity_poly.pdbx_strand_id
1 'polypeptide(L)'
;MLWRKNSSAGILIAGTGVSGTSLNKFSTTGGLKIDSQGNIYVVDHGNNRVMKYAQNATSGTLVAGISGVVGSNNSLFDQPYELDLDENNSYIYIADLNNNRIQRYQFGVPDIGITVAGGNGPGSNDNQLYWPTDVCISKKTGDLYISDFANHRIQRWSPGATSGVTVAGVTGISGTNATLLNGPFSIALNHNQHRSSQVNKSNQKRHRTLVRIGLIVVWIVLFIVVYYMSPTNDDNLEEFDPFLILDVDEEASNNDIRHAYHELSKQHHPDQGGDPENFKKLVKAYKILTDETAKENWRMYGNPDGQKELHLGYAIPL
;
A
#
# COMPACT_ATOMS: atom_id res chain seq x y z
N MET A 1 5.45 28.50 29.14
CA MET A 1 6.90 28.81 29.03
C MET A 1 7.47 28.15 27.79
N LEU A 2 8.47 28.75 27.13
CA LEU A 2 9.21 28.15 26.02
C LEU A 2 10.48 27.49 26.55
N TRP A 3 10.64 26.20 26.27
CA TRP A 3 11.87 25.47 26.55
C TRP A 3 12.59 25.20 25.24
N ARG A 4 13.81 25.74 25.10
CA ARG A 4 14.67 25.40 23.96
C ARG A 4 15.29 24.03 24.18
N LYS A 5 15.55 23.31 23.09
CA LYS A 5 16.26 22.01 23.14
C LYS A 5 17.57 22.18 23.91
N ASN A 6 17.81 21.27 24.86
CA ASN A 6 18.99 21.26 25.75
C ASN A 6 19.09 22.47 26.71
N SER A 7 18.04 23.27 26.87
CA SER A 7 18.01 24.34 27.88
C SER A 7 17.62 23.78 29.25
N SER A 8 18.31 24.22 30.30
CA SER A 8 17.95 23.94 31.70
C SER A 8 16.94 24.92 32.28
N ALA A 9 16.63 26.01 31.56
CA ALA A 9 15.65 27.02 31.95
C ALA A 9 14.65 27.31 30.83
N GLY A 10 13.39 27.51 31.21
CA GLY A 10 12.35 27.98 30.30
C GLY A 10 12.23 29.50 30.31
N ILE A 11 11.84 30.06 29.17
CA ILE A 11 11.61 31.50 29.00
C ILE A 11 10.09 31.76 29.10
N LEU A 12 9.71 32.77 29.88
CA LEU A 12 8.32 33.23 29.91
C LEU A 12 8.00 33.97 28.61
N ILE A 13 6.99 33.49 27.88
CA ILE A 13 6.61 34.00 26.55
C ILE A 13 5.16 34.49 26.48
N ALA A 14 4.37 34.23 27.53
CA ALA A 14 3.00 34.70 27.68
C ALA A 14 2.63 34.70 29.17
N GLY A 15 1.89 35.72 29.61
CA GLY A 15 1.50 35.91 31.00
C GLY A 15 2.66 36.29 31.94
N THR A 16 2.37 36.33 33.25
CA THR A 16 3.32 36.72 34.31
C THR A 16 3.64 35.59 35.30
N GLY A 17 2.96 34.44 35.20
CA GLY A 17 3.05 33.37 36.20
C GLY A 17 2.24 33.62 37.48
N VAL A 18 1.53 34.73 37.57
CA VAL A 18 0.63 35.07 38.68
C VAL A 18 -0.82 34.95 38.24
N SER A 19 -1.64 34.33 39.08
CA SER A 19 -3.07 34.17 38.80
C SER A 19 -3.81 35.50 38.76
N GLY A 20 -4.76 35.65 37.83
CA GLY A 20 -5.64 36.82 37.77
C GLY A 20 -6.33 37.02 36.42
N THR A 21 -7.14 38.07 36.33
CA THR A 21 -8.00 38.40 35.17
C THR A 21 -7.41 39.47 34.25
N SER A 22 -6.33 40.16 34.65
CA SER A 22 -5.67 41.16 33.80
C SER A 22 -5.15 40.54 32.50
N LEU A 23 -4.93 41.35 31.45
CA LEU A 23 -4.53 40.87 30.11
C LEU A 23 -3.13 40.24 30.05
N ASN A 24 -2.35 40.36 31.12
CA ASN A 24 -1.02 39.75 31.31
C ASN A 24 -1.02 38.63 32.38
N LYS A 25 -2.20 38.19 32.83
CA LYS A 25 -2.38 37.14 33.84
C LYS A 25 -3.30 36.06 33.27
N PHE A 26 -3.19 34.86 33.82
CA PHE A 26 -4.09 33.75 33.52
C PHE A 26 -4.63 33.20 34.83
N SER A 27 -5.80 32.58 34.84
CA SER A 27 -6.31 31.89 36.03
C SER A 27 -5.86 30.42 36.00
N THR A 28 -6.46 29.65 35.11
CA THR A 28 -6.08 28.28 34.76
C THR A 28 -6.10 28.20 33.24
N THR A 29 -5.00 27.78 32.61
CA THR A 29 -4.93 27.62 31.16
C THR A 29 -5.36 26.22 30.75
N GLY A 30 -6.16 26.09 29.70
CA GLY A 30 -6.49 24.81 29.08
C GLY A 30 -5.45 24.47 28.01
N GLY A 31 -5.67 24.99 26.81
CA GLY A 31 -4.86 24.76 25.63
C GLY A 31 -4.10 25.97 25.09
N LEU A 32 -3.19 25.71 24.15
CA LEU A 32 -2.53 26.77 23.38
C LEU A 32 -2.22 26.36 21.94
N LYS A 33 -2.21 27.34 21.03
CA LYS A 33 -1.65 27.19 19.68
C LYS A 33 -0.71 28.33 19.33
N ILE A 34 0.21 28.04 18.43
CA ILE A 34 1.16 29.01 17.89
C ILE A 34 0.92 29.09 16.39
N ASP A 35 0.71 30.30 15.88
CA ASP A 35 0.55 30.52 14.44
C ASP A 35 1.90 30.58 13.70
N SER A 36 1.85 30.68 12.37
CA SER A 36 3.05 30.77 11.52
C SER A 36 3.87 32.05 11.73
N GLN A 37 3.28 33.08 12.35
CA GLN A 37 3.96 34.34 12.70
C GLN A 37 4.57 34.29 14.11
N GLY A 38 4.38 33.19 14.84
CA GLY A 38 4.86 33.02 16.21
C GLY A 38 3.98 33.68 17.27
N ASN A 39 2.76 34.12 16.93
CA ASN A 39 1.80 34.55 17.93
C ASN A 39 1.26 33.34 18.68
N ILE A 40 1.06 33.52 19.99
CA ILE A 40 0.61 32.48 20.90
C ILE A 40 -0.85 32.77 21.27
N TYR A 41 -1.72 31.81 21.01
CA TYR A 41 -3.11 31.83 21.41
C TYR A 41 -3.28 30.90 22.60
N VAL A 42 -3.87 31.40 23.69
CA VAL A 42 -4.01 30.67 24.95
C VAL A 42 -5.47 30.68 25.35
N VAL A 43 -6.01 29.50 25.61
CA VAL A 43 -7.31 29.36 26.28
C VAL A 43 -7.08 29.53 27.79
N ASP A 44 -7.59 30.62 28.33
CA ASP A 44 -7.59 30.90 29.76
C ASP A 44 -8.91 30.37 30.34
N HIS A 45 -8.98 29.04 30.42
CA HIS A 45 -10.11 28.25 30.91
C HIS A 45 -10.74 28.85 32.18
N GLY A 46 -9.91 29.15 33.19
CA GLY A 46 -10.39 29.68 34.47
C GLY A 46 -10.99 31.09 34.40
N ASN A 47 -10.71 31.84 33.32
CA ASN A 47 -11.28 33.16 33.07
C ASN A 47 -12.27 33.19 31.90
N ASN A 48 -12.67 32.03 31.36
CA ASN A 48 -13.64 31.91 30.26
C ASN A 48 -13.31 32.78 29.04
N ARG A 49 -12.04 32.80 28.61
CA ARG A 49 -11.59 33.64 27.50
C ARG A 49 -10.46 33.01 26.69
N VAL A 50 -10.23 33.55 25.51
CA VAL A 50 -9.03 33.26 24.69
C VAL A 50 -8.22 34.53 24.49
N MET A 51 -6.92 34.42 24.72
CA MET A 51 -5.96 35.52 24.65
C MET A 51 -4.93 35.28 23.55
N LYS A 52 -4.56 36.33 22.82
CA LYS A 52 -3.43 36.32 21.87
C LYS A 52 -2.27 37.10 22.46
N TYR A 53 -1.06 36.55 22.34
CA TYR A 53 0.19 37.21 22.65
C TYR A 53 1.06 37.22 21.41
N ALA A 54 1.49 38.41 20.98
CA ALA A 54 2.58 38.49 20.02
C ALA A 54 3.87 37.96 20.66
N GLN A 55 4.83 37.55 19.84
CA GLN A 55 6.10 37.06 20.34
C GLN A 55 6.77 38.12 21.24
N ASN A 56 7.16 37.72 22.46
CA ASN A 56 7.75 38.58 23.48
C ASN A 56 6.83 39.71 24.01
N ALA A 57 5.53 39.67 23.75
CA ALA A 57 4.59 40.63 24.33
C ALA A 57 4.48 40.46 25.86
N THR A 58 4.44 41.57 26.59
CA THR A 58 4.28 41.59 28.05
C THR A 58 2.82 41.52 28.49
N SER A 59 1.88 41.72 27.57
CA SER A 59 0.43 41.61 27.76
C SER A 59 -0.21 41.06 26.49
N GLY A 60 -1.32 40.34 26.65
CA GLY A 60 -2.09 39.83 25.53
C GLY A 60 -3.20 40.78 25.09
N THR A 61 -3.90 40.38 24.04
CA THR A 61 -5.16 40.97 23.58
C THR A 61 -6.26 39.91 23.68
N LEU A 62 -7.46 40.32 24.09
CA LEU A 62 -8.63 39.44 24.10
C LEU A 62 -9.02 39.10 22.65
N VAL A 63 -9.26 37.81 22.39
CA VAL A 63 -9.64 37.29 21.06
C VAL A 63 -11.08 36.79 21.06
N ALA A 64 -11.50 36.14 22.14
CA ALA A 64 -12.85 35.59 22.28
C ALA A 64 -13.22 35.47 23.76
N GLY A 65 -14.53 35.50 24.03
CA GLY A 65 -15.09 35.44 25.39
C GLY A 65 -15.02 36.80 26.10
N ILE A 66 -15.59 36.88 27.30
CA ILE A 66 -15.50 38.04 28.18
C ILE A 66 -14.81 37.62 29.46
N SER A 67 -13.72 38.30 29.79
CA SER A 67 -12.83 37.91 30.89
C SER A 67 -13.57 37.81 32.23
N GLY A 68 -13.58 36.62 32.82
CA GLY A 68 -14.19 36.34 34.12
C GLY A 68 -15.71 36.18 34.09
N VAL A 69 -16.33 36.18 32.90
CA VAL A 69 -17.78 36.04 32.75
C VAL A 69 -18.10 34.68 32.13
N VAL A 70 -18.80 33.85 32.89
CA VAL A 70 -19.32 32.55 32.44
C VAL A 70 -20.67 32.73 31.73
N GLY A 71 -20.92 31.94 30.69
CA GLY A 71 -22.24 31.87 30.06
C GLY A 71 -22.28 31.01 28.81
N SER A 72 -23.50 30.85 28.26
CA SER A 72 -23.79 29.97 27.12
C SER A 72 -24.18 30.70 25.84
N ASN A 73 -24.34 32.03 25.87
CA ASN A 73 -24.58 32.80 24.65
C ASN A 73 -23.35 32.75 23.74
N ASN A 74 -23.48 33.22 22.50
CA ASN A 74 -22.41 33.12 21.51
C ASN A 74 -21.20 34.04 21.78
N SER A 75 -21.26 34.90 22.78
CA SER A 75 -20.17 35.79 23.20
C SER A 75 -19.45 35.31 24.46
N LEU A 76 -20.01 34.31 25.13
CA LEU A 76 -19.53 33.80 26.42
C LEU A 76 -19.12 32.32 26.30
N PHE A 77 -18.26 31.91 27.21
CA PHE A 77 -17.84 30.53 27.36
C PHE A 77 -18.16 30.01 28.76
N ASP A 78 -18.19 28.69 28.89
CA ASP A 78 -18.16 28.01 30.17
C ASP A 78 -17.04 26.96 30.12
N GLN A 79 -15.93 27.32 30.75
CA GLN A 79 -14.72 26.50 30.88
C GLN A 79 -14.20 26.03 29.52
N PRO A 80 -13.87 26.95 28.59
CA PRO A 80 -13.30 26.57 27.31
C PRO A 80 -11.96 25.87 27.53
N TYR A 81 -11.63 24.87 26.71
CA TYR A 81 -10.49 23.99 26.97
C TYR A 81 -9.36 24.13 25.94
N GLU A 82 -9.45 23.49 24.78
CA GLU A 82 -8.48 23.62 23.68
C GLU A 82 -9.01 24.48 22.52
N LEU A 83 -8.10 24.85 21.62
CA LEU A 83 -8.41 25.61 20.41
C LEU A 83 -7.59 25.12 19.21
N ASP A 84 -8.05 25.41 17.99
CA ASP A 84 -7.24 25.28 16.77
C ASP A 84 -7.51 26.41 15.77
N LEU A 85 -6.55 26.61 14.87
CA LEU A 85 -6.53 27.71 13.89
C LEU A 85 -6.69 27.16 12.47
N ASP A 86 -7.48 27.84 11.64
CA ASP A 86 -7.53 27.52 10.20
C ASP A 86 -6.20 27.86 9.49
N GLU A 87 -6.05 27.41 8.25
CA GLU A 87 -4.79 27.55 7.49
C GLU A 87 -4.31 29.01 7.38
N ASN A 88 -5.24 29.96 7.26
CA ASN A 88 -4.93 31.36 7.06
C ASN A 88 -4.96 32.18 8.36
N ASN A 89 -5.24 31.56 9.51
CA ASN A 89 -5.60 32.25 10.74
C ASN A 89 -6.67 33.34 10.48
N SER A 90 -7.73 33.00 9.73
CA SER A 90 -8.95 33.79 9.60
C SER A 90 -9.94 33.45 10.71
N TYR A 91 -9.89 32.20 11.21
CA TYR A 91 -10.79 31.70 12.22
C TYR A 91 -10.06 30.93 13.33
N ILE A 92 -10.62 31.03 14.52
CA ILE A 92 -10.26 30.21 15.67
C ILE A 92 -11.45 29.34 16.06
N TYR A 93 -11.19 28.06 16.31
CA TYR A 93 -12.15 27.06 16.74
C TYR A 93 -11.85 26.71 18.19
N ILE A 94 -12.84 26.76 19.06
CA ILE A 94 -12.66 26.65 20.51
C ILE A 94 -13.62 25.58 21.02
N ALA A 95 -13.09 24.64 21.78
CA ALA A 95 -13.89 23.68 22.51
C ALA A 95 -14.46 24.34 23.77
N ASP A 96 -15.77 24.65 23.74
CA ASP A 96 -16.50 25.27 24.84
C ASP A 96 -17.13 24.16 25.69
N LEU A 97 -16.30 23.62 26.60
CA LEU A 97 -16.44 22.32 27.23
C LEU A 97 -17.81 22.11 27.89
N ASN A 98 -18.19 22.99 28.82
CA ASN A 98 -19.43 22.82 29.59
C ASN A 98 -20.68 23.23 28.80
N ASN A 99 -20.51 24.06 27.77
CA ASN A 99 -21.57 24.35 26.82
C ASN A 99 -21.73 23.26 25.73
N ASN A 100 -20.90 22.20 25.76
CA ASN A 100 -21.02 21.03 24.89
C ASN A 100 -21.04 21.38 23.40
N ARG A 101 -20.17 22.31 22.99
CA ARG A 101 -20.14 22.84 21.63
C ARG A 101 -18.74 23.23 21.19
N ILE A 102 -18.57 23.37 19.88
CA ILE A 102 -17.42 24.05 19.28
C ILE A 102 -17.87 25.41 18.76
N GLN A 103 -17.20 26.46 19.23
CA GLN A 103 -17.40 27.83 18.77
C GLN A 103 -16.34 28.21 17.74
N ARG A 104 -16.76 28.84 16.65
CA ARG A 104 -15.86 29.49 15.68
C ARG A 104 -15.94 31.00 15.82
N TYR A 105 -14.80 31.65 15.98
CA TYR A 105 -14.66 33.12 15.97
C TYR A 105 -13.82 33.56 14.78
N GLN A 106 -14.18 34.70 14.20
CA GLN A 106 -13.39 35.35 13.16
C GLN A 106 -12.38 36.31 13.80
N PHE A 107 -11.13 36.30 13.34
CA PHE A 107 -10.15 37.24 13.84
C PHE A 107 -10.48 38.69 13.45
N GLY A 108 -10.29 39.61 14.40
CA GLY A 108 -10.48 41.05 14.17
C GLY A 108 -11.94 41.51 14.09
N VAL A 109 -12.91 40.59 14.19
CA VAL A 109 -14.35 40.91 14.29
C VAL A 109 -14.80 40.68 15.74
N PRO A 110 -15.35 41.70 16.43
CA PRO A 110 -15.65 41.57 17.84
C PRO A 110 -16.82 40.61 18.13
N ASP A 111 -16.55 39.77 19.12
CA ASP A 111 -17.42 39.32 20.22
C ASP A 111 -18.55 38.32 19.96
N ILE A 112 -18.82 37.86 18.73
CA ILE A 112 -19.87 36.84 18.52
C ILE A 112 -19.29 35.63 17.79
N GLY A 113 -19.23 34.51 18.51
CA GLY A 113 -18.93 33.20 17.95
C GLY A 113 -20.12 32.60 17.23
N ILE A 114 -19.85 31.57 16.43
CA ILE A 114 -20.87 30.75 15.77
C ILE A 114 -20.65 29.31 16.22
N THR A 115 -21.72 28.67 16.70
CA THR A 115 -21.68 27.23 16.99
C THR A 115 -21.58 26.47 15.67
N VAL A 116 -20.49 25.71 15.51
CA VAL A 116 -20.21 24.94 14.30
C VAL A 116 -20.27 23.43 14.51
N ALA A 117 -20.32 22.98 15.77
CA ALA A 117 -20.58 21.61 16.15
C ALA A 117 -21.18 21.55 17.57
N GLY A 118 -22.04 20.57 17.83
CA GLY A 118 -22.73 20.43 19.12
C GLY A 118 -23.73 21.56 19.40
N GLY A 119 -23.86 21.96 20.68
CA GLY A 119 -24.77 23.03 21.11
C GLY A 119 -26.24 22.62 21.26
N ASN A 120 -26.57 21.35 21.03
CA ASN A 120 -27.91 20.79 21.19
C ASN A 120 -28.10 20.13 22.56
N GLY A 121 -27.45 20.69 23.60
CA GLY A 121 -27.33 20.09 24.93
C GLY A 121 -26.31 18.93 25.00
N PRO A 122 -25.93 18.50 26.21
CA PRO A 122 -25.07 17.34 26.41
C PRO A 122 -25.78 16.07 25.96
N GLY A 123 -25.08 15.22 25.20
CA GLY A 123 -25.63 13.93 24.79
C GLY A 123 -24.77 13.21 23.76
N SER A 124 -25.24 12.04 23.36
CA SER A 124 -24.51 11.10 22.50
C SER A 124 -25.04 11.02 21.06
N ASN A 125 -26.10 11.77 20.73
CA ASN A 125 -26.59 11.84 19.35
C ASN A 125 -25.54 12.47 18.43
N ASP A 126 -25.66 12.27 17.13
CA ASP A 126 -24.66 12.74 16.16
C ASP A 126 -24.58 14.27 16.09
N ASN A 127 -25.68 14.97 16.39
CA ASN A 127 -25.72 16.44 16.51
C ASN A 127 -25.39 16.97 17.92
N GLN A 128 -25.04 16.08 18.86
CA GLN A 128 -24.68 16.43 20.23
C GLN A 128 -23.20 16.10 20.51
N LEU A 129 -22.66 16.78 21.52
CA LEU A 129 -21.35 16.51 22.10
C LEU A 129 -21.54 16.41 23.61
N TYR A 130 -20.59 15.84 24.32
CA TYR A 130 -20.57 15.84 25.77
C TYR A 130 -19.14 16.02 26.28
N TRP A 131 -18.89 17.20 26.88
CA TRP A 131 -17.57 17.66 27.31
C TRP A 131 -16.52 17.57 26.20
N PRO A 132 -16.70 18.24 25.05
CA PRO A 132 -15.68 18.26 24.02
C PRO A 132 -14.41 18.94 24.55
N THR A 133 -13.30 18.21 24.61
CA THR A 133 -12.04 18.70 25.21
C THR A 133 -11.13 19.36 24.19
N ASP A 134 -11.16 18.89 22.94
CA ASP A 134 -10.28 19.35 21.87
C ASP A 134 -10.97 19.37 20.51
N VAL A 135 -10.53 20.28 19.65
CA VAL A 135 -10.94 20.42 18.25
C VAL A 135 -9.71 20.64 17.39
N CYS A 136 -9.58 19.90 16.30
CA CYS A 136 -8.58 20.13 15.26
C CYS A 136 -9.25 20.35 13.92
N ILE A 137 -8.77 21.33 13.14
CA ILE A 137 -9.26 21.59 11.79
C ILE A 137 -8.31 21.03 10.73
N SER A 138 -8.88 20.29 9.79
CA SER A 138 -8.16 19.89 8.57
C SER A 138 -7.94 21.11 7.69
N LYS A 139 -6.69 21.60 7.62
CA LYS A 139 -6.31 22.73 6.74
C LYS A 139 -6.69 22.54 5.27
N LYS A 140 -6.83 21.30 4.79
CA LYS A 140 -7.16 20.99 3.40
C LYS A 140 -8.65 20.96 3.10
N THR A 141 -9.46 20.47 4.05
CA THR A 141 -10.88 20.19 3.82
C THR A 141 -11.81 21.08 4.64
N GLY A 142 -11.29 21.69 5.71
CA GLY A 142 -12.08 22.42 6.70
C GLY A 142 -12.83 21.53 7.69
N ASP A 143 -12.70 20.20 7.59
CA ASP A 143 -13.35 19.28 8.53
C ASP A 143 -12.79 19.48 9.95
N LEU A 144 -13.68 19.51 10.93
CA LEU A 144 -13.35 19.51 12.34
C LEU A 144 -13.30 18.07 12.87
N TYR A 145 -12.27 17.77 13.64
CA TYR A 145 -12.14 16.52 14.39
C TYR A 145 -12.17 16.88 15.88
N ILE A 146 -13.13 16.30 16.61
CA ILE A 146 -13.48 16.73 17.96
C ILE A 146 -13.33 15.56 18.91
N SER A 147 -12.61 15.77 20.01
CA SER A 147 -12.52 14.84 21.14
C SER A 147 -13.81 14.95 21.93
N ASP A 148 -14.75 14.03 21.72
CA ASP A 148 -16.02 13.98 22.43
C ASP A 148 -15.85 13.12 23.70
N PHE A 149 -15.17 13.72 24.69
CA PHE A 149 -14.52 13.02 25.80
C PHE A 149 -15.48 12.09 26.55
N ALA A 150 -16.62 12.60 27.02
CA ALA A 150 -17.55 11.83 27.83
C ALA A 150 -18.29 10.75 27.01
N ASN A 151 -18.38 10.92 25.69
CA ASN A 151 -18.94 9.93 24.78
C ASN A 151 -17.91 8.90 24.27
N HIS A 152 -16.65 9.02 24.67
CA HIS A 152 -15.59 8.06 24.35
C HIS A 152 -15.36 7.88 22.84
N ARG A 153 -15.48 8.97 22.07
CA ARG A 153 -15.39 8.95 20.62
C ARG A 153 -14.65 10.16 20.06
N ILE A 154 -14.20 10.04 18.82
CA ILE A 154 -13.79 11.18 17.99
C ILE A 154 -14.87 11.42 16.94
N GLN A 155 -15.39 12.64 16.88
CA GLN A 155 -16.38 13.05 15.88
C GLN A 155 -15.71 13.89 14.79
N ARG A 156 -16.02 13.59 13.52
CA ARG A 156 -15.71 14.45 12.38
C ARG A 156 -16.94 15.24 11.97
N TRP A 157 -16.82 16.56 11.89
CA TRP A 157 -17.87 17.47 11.40
C TRP A 157 -17.37 18.20 10.17
N SER A 158 -18.06 18.05 9.05
CA SER A 158 -17.74 18.79 7.82
C SER A 158 -18.27 20.22 7.89
N PRO A 159 -17.66 21.18 7.15
CA PRO A 159 -18.14 22.57 7.15
C PRO A 159 -19.64 22.68 6.84
N GLY A 160 -20.39 23.31 7.75
CA GLY A 160 -21.84 23.51 7.60
C GLY A 160 -22.71 22.29 7.94
N ALA A 161 -22.12 21.18 8.36
CA ALA A 161 -22.88 20.00 8.80
C ALA A 161 -23.66 20.31 10.10
N THR A 162 -24.86 19.73 10.23
CA THR A 162 -25.71 19.82 11.43
C THR A 162 -25.48 18.65 12.41
N SER A 163 -24.72 17.64 11.99
CA SER A 163 -24.37 16.46 12.77
C SER A 163 -22.98 15.95 12.39
N GLY A 164 -22.35 15.24 13.32
CA GLY A 164 -21.05 14.63 13.15
C GLY A 164 -21.11 13.19 12.66
N VAL A 165 -19.94 12.68 12.29
CA VAL A 165 -19.72 11.27 11.99
C VAL A 165 -18.66 10.75 12.96
N THR A 166 -18.96 9.67 13.67
CA THR A 166 -17.97 9.02 14.53
C THR A 166 -16.88 8.38 13.66
N VAL A 167 -15.63 8.79 13.85
CA VAL A 167 -14.47 8.30 13.06
C VAL A 167 -13.49 7.44 13.86
N ALA A 168 -13.59 7.46 15.19
CA ALA A 168 -12.86 6.56 16.08
C ALA A 168 -13.59 6.41 17.42
N GLY A 169 -13.43 5.25 18.06
CA GLY A 169 -14.19 4.88 19.27
C GLY A 169 -15.62 4.41 18.95
N VAL A 170 -16.35 4.04 19.99
CA VAL A 170 -17.75 3.62 19.90
C VAL A 170 -18.55 4.43 20.93
N THR A 171 -19.58 5.13 20.45
CA THR A 171 -20.38 6.06 21.26
C THR A 171 -20.87 5.41 22.55
N GLY A 172 -20.51 6.01 23.69
CA GLY A 172 -20.96 5.59 25.01
C GLY A 172 -20.28 4.33 25.57
N ILE A 173 -19.32 3.73 24.84
CA ILE A 173 -18.57 2.56 25.32
C ILE A 173 -17.15 2.99 25.66
N SER A 174 -16.83 2.99 26.96
CA SER A 174 -15.46 3.24 27.42
C SER A 174 -14.54 2.09 27.04
N GLY A 175 -13.37 2.44 26.54
CA GLY A 175 -12.43 1.48 26.01
C GLY A 175 -11.71 0.67 27.06
N THR A 176 -11.66 -0.64 26.81
CA THR A 176 -10.86 -1.64 27.53
C THR A 176 -9.89 -2.38 26.61
N ASN A 177 -9.90 -2.06 25.31
CA ASN A 177 -9.06 -2.68 24.28
C ASN A 177 -8.73 -1.69 23.16
N ALA A 178 -7.92 -2.13 22.18
CA ALA A 178 -7.33 -1.27 21.16
C ALA A 178 -8.32 -0.65 20.13
N THR A 179 -9.56 -1.12 20.04
CA THR A 179 -10.55 -0.56 19.10
C THR A 179 -11.48 0.46 19.74
N LEU A 180 -11.43 0.61 21.06
CA LEU A 180 -12.28 1.50 21.83
C LEU A 180 -11.44 2.63 22.44
N LEU A 181 -12.04 3.81 22.54
CA LEU A 181 -11.43 4.95 23.22
C LEU A 181 -12.01 5.06 24.64
N ASN A 182 -11.24 5.60 25.57
CA ASN A 182 -11.71 5.89 26.92
C ASN A 182 -11.33 7.32 27.25
N GLY A 183 -12.29 8.22 27.19
CA GLY A 183 -12.07 9.65 27.43
C GLY A 183 -10.96 10.25 26.55
N PRO A 184 -11.07 10.19 25.21
CA PRO A 184 -10.04 10.77 24.35
C PRO A 184 -9.93 12.27 24.64
N PHE A 185 -8.73 12.72 25.01
CA PHE A 185 -8.54 14.06 25.53
C PHE A 185 -8.12 15.07 24.46
N SER A 186 -7.09 14.75 23.67
CA SER A 186 -6.55 15.64 22.64
C SER A 186 -6.36 14.90 21.33
N ILE A 187 -6.48 15.64 20.22
CA ILE A 187 -6.24 15.19 18.87
C ILE A 187 -5.17 16.10 18.26
N ALA A 188 -4.35 15.55 17.37
CA ALA A 188 -3.50 16.35 16.50
C ALA A 188 -3.53 15.78 15.08
N LEU A 189 -3.73 16.66 14.10
CA LEU A 189 -3.69 16.26 12.69
C LEU A 189 -2.28 16.41 12.13
N ASN A 190 -1.80 15.35 11.48
CA ASN A 190 -0.56 15.42 10.73
C ASN A 190 -0.82 16.07 9.36
N HIS A 191 -0.51 17.36 9.24
CA HIS A 191 -0.67 18.09 7.99
C HIS A 191 0.43 17.79 6.94
N ASN A 192 1.50 17.08 7.29
CA ASN A 192 2.71 16.89 6.48
C ASN A 192 2.73 15.62 5.61
N GLN A 193 1.65 14.84 5.57
CA GLN A 193 1.66 13.52 4.91
C GLN A 193 1.94 13.50 3.39
N HIS A 194 1.96 14.64 2.69
CA HIS A 194 2.31 14.66 1.26
C HIS A 194 3.81 14.45 0.97
N ARG A 195 4.71 14.85 1.88
CA ARG A 195 6.16 14.77 1.60
C ARG A 195 6.69 13.34 1.73
N SER A 196 6.20 12.58 2.70
CA SER A 196 6.59 11.17 2.92
C SER A 196 5.93 10.20 1.93
N SER A 197 4.67 10.45 1.54
CA SER A 197 3.95 9.58 0.60
C SER A 197 4.47 9.68 -0.84
N GLN A 198 4.92 10.85 -1.29
CA GLN A 198 5.54 10.98 -2.63
C GLN A 198 6.93 10.34 -2.70
N VAL A 199 7.77 10.50 -1.67
CA VAL A 199 9.10 9.87 -1.61
C VAL A 199 8.97 8.34 -1.64
N ASN A 200 8.06 7.77 -0.85
CA ASN A 200 7.82 6.32 -0.85
C ASN A 200 7.29 5.80 -2.20
N LYS A 201 6.36 6.51 -2.84
CA LYS A 201 5.86 6.16 -4.19
C LYS A 201 6.98 6.20 -5.24
N SER A 202 7.88 7.18 -5.16
CA SER A 202 9.02 7.29 -6.10
C SER A 202 10.02 6.14 -5.95
N ASN A 203 10.32 5.75 -4.71
CA ASN A 203 11.23 4.63 -4.41
C ASN A 203 10.62 3.28 -4.83
N GLN A 204 9.32 3.09 -4.59
CA GLN A 204 8.61 1.87 -5.01
C GLN A 204 8.53 1.77 -6.54
N LYS A 205 8.34 2.89 -7.25
CA LYS A 205 8.39 2.94 -8.71
C LYS A 205 9.79 2.59 -9.23
N ARG A 206 10.85 3.16 -8.65
CA ARG A 206 12.25 2.83 -8.99
C ARG A 206 12.56 1.36 -8.76
N HIS A 207 12.18 0.79 -7.61
CA HIS A 207 12.37 -0.63 -7.31
C HIS A 207 11.66 -1.52 -8.32
N ARG A 208 10.39 -1.23 -8.65
CA ARG A 208 9.64 -1.96 -9.69
C ARG A 208 10.30 -1.87 -11.07
N THR A 209 10.85 -0.71 -11.44
CA THR A 209 11.59 -0.55 -12.70
C THR A 209 12.86 -1.39 -12.70
N LEU A 210 13.64 -1.39 -11.61
CA LEU A 210 14.86 -2.19 -11.49
C LEU A 210 14.58 -3.70 -11.56
N VAL A 211 13.51 -4.18 -10.90
CA VAL A 211 13.08 -5.58 -10.97
C VAL A 211 12.70 -5.98 -12.40
N ARG A 212 11.97 -5.11 -13.14
CA ARG A 212 11.62 -5.38 -14.54
C ARG A 212 12.85 -5.45 -15.44
N ILE A 213 13.81 -4.54 -15.27
CA ILE A 213 15.07 -4.57 -16.02
C ILE A 213 15.84 -5.86 -15.71
N GLY A 214 15.94 -6.23 -14.43
CA GLY A 214 16.56 -7.49 -14.03
C GLY A 214 15.91 -8.72 -14.69
N LEU A 215 14.57 -8.79 -14.70
CA LEU A 215 13.83 -9.86 -15.37
C LEU A 215 14.11 -9.90 -16.88
N ILE A 216 14.14 -8.75 -17.56
CA ILE A 216 14.45 -8.68 -18.99
C ILE A 216 15.87 -9.20 -19.26
N VAL A 217 16.85 -8.84 -18.42
CA VAL A 217 18.23 -9.34 -18.55
C VAL A 217 18.28 -10.85 -18.36
N VAL A 218 17.57 -11.39 -17.37
CA VAL A 218 17.48 -12.86 -17.15
C VAL A 218 16.90 -13.56 -18.38
N TRP A 219 15.84 -13.02 -18.97
CA TRP A 219 15.24 -13.58 -20.19
C TRP A 219 16.18 -13.51 -21.40
N ILE A 220 16.94 -12.42 -21.56
CA ILE A 220 17.94 -12.30 -22.64
C ILE A 220 19.04 -13.36 -22.47
N VAL A 221 19.56 -13.51 -21.25
CA VAL A 221 20.59 -14.53 -20.96
C VAL A 221 20.06 -15.93 -21.23
N LEU A 222 18.82 -16.23 -20.82
CA LEU A 222 18.18 -17.51 -21.10
C LEU A 222 18.08 -17.78 -22.62
N PHE A 223 17.67 -16.77 -23.40
CA PHE A 223 17.57 -16.89 -24.85
C PHE A 223 18.92 -17.16 -25.50
N ILE A 224 19.97 -16.50 -25.02
CA ILE A 224 21.35 -16.73 -25.47
C ILE A 224 21.78 -18.17 -25.16
N VAL A 225 21.53 -18.65 -23.94
CA VAL A 225 21.87 -20.04 -23.55
C VAL A 225 21.12 -21.04 -24.43
N VAL A 226 19.82 -20.85 -24.66
CA VAL A 226 19.02 -21.71 -25.54
C VAL A 226 19.55 -21.67 -26.97
N TYR A 227 19.93 -20.51 -27.47
CA TYR A 227 20.50 -20.38 -28.82
C TYR A 227 21.81 -21.18 -28.97
N TYR A 228 22.70 -21.12 -27.99
CA TYR A 228 23.96 -21.89 -28.00
C TYR A 228 23.79 -23.37 -27.63
N MET A 229 22.69 -23.75 -26.98
CA MET A 229 22.34 -25.13 -26.63
C MET A 229 21.46 -25.79 -27.68
N SER A 230 20.89 -25.04 -28.63
CA SER A 230 20.12 -25.61 -29.74
C SER A 230 21.08 -26.45 -30.56
N PRO A 231 20.88 -27.77 -30.65
CA PRO A 231 21.67 -28.61 -31.54
C PRO A 231 21.51 -28.03 -32.95
N THR A 232 22.61 -27.83 -33.66
CA THR A 232 22.56 -27.77 -35.12
C THR A 232 22.05 -29.13 -35.55
N ASN A 233 20.77 -29.22 -35.90
CA ASN A 233 20.14 -30.44 -36.38
C ASN A 233 20.87 -30.91 -37.66
N ASP A 234 21.92 -31.71 -37.49
CA ASP A 234 22.39 -32.64 -38.50
C ASP A 234 21.57 -33.93 -38.33
N ASP A 235 20.27 -33.81 -38.53
CA ASP A 235 19.39 -34.97 -38.67
C ASP A 235 19.32 -35.29 -40.17
N ASN A 236 20.42 -35.80 -40.71
CA ASN A 236 20.32 -36.74 -41.82
C ASN A 236 19.59 -37.98 -41.29
N LEU A 237 18.26 -37.91 -41.21
CA LEU A 237 17.40 -39.09 -41.20
C LEU A 237 17.59 -39.77 -42.56
N GLU A 238 18.66 -40.56 -42.69
CA GLU A 238 18.77 -41.48 -43.80
C GLU A 238 17.56 -42.40 -43.75
N GLU A 239 16.70 -42.25 -44.75
CA GLU A 239 15.51 -43.04 -45.01
C GLU A 239 15.90 -44.53 -45.10
N PHE A 240 15.81 -45.24 -43.97
CA PHE A 240 16.16 -46.66 -43.89
C PHE A 240 14.98 -47.48 -44.39
N ASP A 241 14.97 -47.80 -45.69
CA ASP A 241 14.02 -48.74 -46.30
C ASP A 241 14.71 -50.09 -46.62
N PRO A 242 14.36 -51.18 -45.92
CA PRO A 242 14.92 -52.52 -46.15
C PRO A 242 14.78 -53.04 -47.59
N PHE A 243 13.72 -52.68 -48.30
CA PHE A 243 13.49 -53.14 -49.68
C PHE A 243 14.39 -52.40 -50.66
N LEU A 244 14.49 -51.08 -50.50
CA LEU A 244 15.39 -50.23 -51.29
C LEU A 244 16.88 -50.58 -51.05
N ILE A 245 17.25 -50.91 -49.81
CA ILE A 245 18.63 -51.26 -49.42
C ILE A 245 19.06 -52.59 -50.04
N LEU A 246 18.15 -53.55 -50.21
CA LEU A 246 18.45 -54.84 -50.86
C LEU A 246 18.14 -54.84 -52.36
N ASP A 247 17.62 -53.74 -52.91
CA ASP A 247 17.18 -53.61 -54.30
C ASP A 247 16.22 -54.74 -54.72
N VAL A 248 15.24 -55.03 -53.86
CA VAL A 248 14.23 -56.08 -54.06
C VAL A 248 12.82 -55.53 -53.98
N ASP A 249 11.92 -56.09 -54.79
CA ASP A 249 10.50 -55.75 -54.77
C ASP A 249 9.84 -56.13 -53.43
N GLU A 250 8.82 -55.38 -53.02
CA GLU A 250 8.03 -55.65 -51.81
C GLU A 250 7.37 -57.04 -51.81
N GLU A 251 7.09 -57.60 -52.99
CA GLU A 251 6.52 -58.93 -53.22
C GLU A 251 7.58 -60.04 -53.42
N ALA A 252 8.87 -59.72 -53.34
CA ALA A 252 9.94 -60.69 -53.57
C ALA A 252 9.86 -61.90 -52.62
N SER A 253 10.16 -63.09 -53.15
CA SER A 253 10.16 -64.32 -52.37
C SER A 253 11.36 -64.34 -51.40
N ASN A 254 11.25 -65.12 -50.32
CA ASN A 254 12.36 -65.26 -49.36
C ASN A 254 13.65 -65.82 -49.99
N ASN A 255 13.55 -66.51 -51.13
CA ASN A 255 14.72 -66.98 -51.86
C ASN A 255 15.40 -65.84 -52.63
N ASP A 256 14.63 -64.91 -53.19
CA ASP A 256 15.15 -63.75 -53.93
C ASP A 256 15.82 -62.75 -52.98
N ILE A 257 15.22 -62.51 -51.81
CA ILE A 257 15.80 -61.66 -50.74
C ILE A 257 17.14 -62.22 -50.24
N ARG A 258 17.25 -63.56 -50.09
CA ARG A 258 18.50 -64.23 -49.73
C ARG A 258 19.55 -64.09 -50.81
N HIS A 259 19.16 -64.25 -52.08
CA HIS A 259 20.07 -64.12 -53.20
C HIS A 259 20.61 -62.69 -53.32
N ALA A 260 19.74 -61.68 -53.22
CA ALA A 260 20.11 -60.26 -53.26
C ALA A 260 21.07 -59.89 -52.12
N TYR A 261 20.77 -60.30 -50.89
CA TYR A 261 21.67 -60.10 -49.75
C TYR A 261 23.03 -60.79 -49.97
N HIS A 262 23.06 -62.01 -50.50
CA HIS A 262 24.31 -62.75 -50.72
C HIS A 262 25.21 -62.08 -51.78
N GLU A 263 24.64 -61.47 -52.81
CA GLU A 263 25.41 -60.73 -53.82
C GLU A 263 25.88 -59.37 -53.30
N LEU A 264 25.00 -58.58 -52.68
CA LEU A 264 25.35 -57.26 -52.12
C LEU A 264 26.34 -57.36 -50.95
N SER A 265 26.21 -58.38 -50.10
CA SER A 265 27.13 -58.59 -48.97
C SER A 265 28.55 -58.95 -49.41
N LYS A 266 28.74 -59.66 -50.53
CA LYS A 266 30.07 -59.90 -51.11
C LYS A 266 30.68 -58.60 -51.64
N GLN A 267 29.89 -57.82 -52.37
CA GLN A 267 30.35 -56.58 -52.99
C GLN A 267 30.71 -55.50 -51.97
N HIS A 268 29.94 -55.41 -50.88
CA HIS A 268 30.08 -54.36 -49.86
C HIS A 268 30.64 -54.88 -48.54
N HIS A 269 31.37 -56.01 -48.55
CA HIS A 269 31.96 -56.55 -47.33
C HIS A 269 33.04 -55.61 -46.76
N PRO A 270 33.12 -55.41 -45.43
CA PRO A 270 34.11 -54.51 -44.80
C PRO A 270 35.56 -54.92 -45.12
N ASP A 271 35.83 -56.22 -45.17
CA ASP A 271 37.17 -56.76 -45.44
C ASP A 271 37.65 -56.57 -46.89
N GLN A 272 36.74 -56.23 -47.82
CA GLN A 272 37.05 -55.94 -49.22
C GLN A 272 37.02 -54.44 -49.56
N GLY A 273 36.97 -53.57 -48.54
CA GLY A 273 36.99 -52.11 -48.70
C GLY A 273 35.61 -51.44 -48.72
N GLY A 274 34.53 -52.16 -48.38
CA GLY A 274 33.19 -51.62 -48.23
C GLY A 274 33.01 -50.81 -46.94
N ASP A 275 32.05 -49.88 -46.93
CA ASP A 275 31.70 -49.08 -45.75
C ASP A 275 31.03 -49.98 -44.67
N PRO A 276 31.62 -50.10 -43.47
CA PRO A 276 31.07 -50.90 -42.38
C PRO A 276 29.64 -50.52 -41.98
N GLU A 277 29.25 -49.25 -42.13
CA GLU A 277 27.93 -48.79 -41.72
C GLU A 277 26.85 -49.20 -42.72
N ASN A 278 27.15 -49.14 -44.03
CA ASN A 278 26.28 -49.68 -45.06
C ASN A 278 26.13 -51.20 -44.98
N PHE A 279 27.20 -51.90 -44.60
CA PHE A 279 27.11 -53.35 -44.36
C PHE A 279 26.18 -53.70 -43.20
N LYS A 280 26.23 -52.95 -42.09
CA LYS A 280 25.27 -53.14 -40.98
C LYS A 280 23.83 -52.89 -41.42
N LYS A 281 23.58 -51.88 -42.25
CA LYS A 281 22.26 -51.59 -42.82
C LYS A 281 21.75 -52.76 -43.68
N LEU A 282 22.60 -53.32 -44.54
CA LEU A 282 22.29 -54.51 -45.36
C LEU A 282 21.90 -55.72 -44.49
N VAL A 283 22.69 -56.02 -43.46
CA VAL A 283 22.40 -57.12 -42.52
C VAL A 283 21.07 -56.89 -41.80
N LYS A 284 20.83 -55.66 -41.35
CA LYS A 284 19.59 -55.28 -40.66
C LYS A 284 18.39 -55.41 -41.59
N ALA A 285 18.49 -54.95 -42.84
CA ALA A 285 17.43 -55.08 -43.85
C ALA A 285 17.09 -56.56 -44.12
N TYR A 286 18.10 -57.40 -44.33
CA TYR A 286 17.92 -58.84 -44.52
C TYR A 286 17.22 -59.51 -43.34
N LYS A 287 17.61 -59.16 -42.11
CA LYS A 287 16.98 -59.71 -40.90
C LYS A 287 15.51 -59.33 -40.79
N ILE A 288 15.16 -58.10 -41.12
CA ILE A 288 13.77 -57.61 -41.09
C ILE A 288 12.92 -58.32 -42.15
N LEU A 289 13.46 -58.49 -43.36
CA LEU A 289 12.71 -59.05 -44.48
C LEU A 289 12.59 -60.57 -44.47
N THR A 290 13.41 -61.27 -43.70
CA THR A 290 13.36 -62.74 -43.56
C THR A 290 12.53 -63.24 -42.38
N ASP A 291 12.25 -62.36 -41.41
CA ASP A 291 11.33 -62.64 -40.32
C ASP A 291 9.92 -62.18 -40.73
N GLU A 292 8.98 -63.11 -40.79
CA GLU A 292 7.62 -62.85 -41.24
C GLU A 292 6.90 -61.84 -40.33
N THR A 293 7.19 -61.85 -39.03
CA THR A 293 6.61 -60.89 -38.07
C THR A 293 7.21 -59.50 -38.21
N ALA A 294 8.52 -59.41 -38.41
CA ALA A 294 9.20 -58.13 -38.59
C ALA A 294 8.87 -57.51 -39.96
N LYS A 295 8.73 -58.32 -41.02
CA LYS A 295 8.31 -57.89 -42.35
C LYS A 295 6.90 -57.31 -42.33
N GLU A 296 5.97 -57.97 -41.63
CA GLU A 296 4.60 -57.47 -41.51
C GLU A 296 4.51 -56.22 -40.62
N ASN A 297 5.24 -56.18 -39.50
CA ASN A 297 5.34 -54.98 -38.68
C ASN A 297 5.89 -53.79 -39.47
N TRP A 298 6.89 -54.04 -40.32
CA TRP A 298 7.45 -53.02 -41.19
C TRP A 298 6.42 -52.50 -42.20
N ARG A 299 5.65 -53.39 -42.84
CA ARG A 299 4.56 -53.01 -43.76
C ARG A 299 3.46 -52.19 -43.08
N MET A 300 3.12 -52.54 -41.84
CA MET A 300 2.02 -51.89 -41.12
C MET A 300 2.43 -50.58 -40.42
N TYR A 301 3.67 -50.48 -39.93
CA TYR A 301 4.09 -49.41 -39.03
C TYR A 301 5.39 -48.69 -39.43
N GLY A 302 6.03 -49.09 -40.54
CA GLY A 302 7.31 -48.53 -41.00
C GLY A 302 8.47 -48.81 -40.05
N ASN A 303 8.36 -49.80 -39.16
CA ASN A 303 9.42 -50.25 -38.27
C ASN A 303 9.26 -51.75 -37.94
N PRO A 304 10.34 -52.47 -37.58
CA PRO A 304 10.30 -53.93 -37.42
C PRO A 304 9.72 -54.39 -36.08
N ASP A 305 9.66 -53.50 -35.08
CA ASP A 305 9.23 -53.78 -33.72
C ASP A 305 7.71 -53.58 -33.51
N GLY A 306 7.00 -53.10 -34.53
CA GLY A 306 5.54 -52.91 -34.53
C GLY A 306 5.10 -51.53 -34.02
N GLN A 307 3.85 -51.43 -33.56
CA GLN A 307 3.28 -50.16 -33.07
C GLN A 307 4.08 -49.65 -31.86
N LYS A 308 4.81 -48.53 -32.02
CA LYS A 308 5.49 -47.86 -30.92
C LYS A 308 4.45 -47.18 -30.03
N GLU A 309 4.31 -47.62 -28.78
CA GLU A 309 3.52 -46.90 -27.78
C GLU A 309 4.14 -45.52 -27.54
N LEU A 310 3.39 -44.46 -27.84
CA LEU A 310 3.76 -43.09 -27.50
C LEU A 310 3.65 -42.91 -25.98
N HIS A 311 4.74 -43.12 -25.25
CA HIS A 311 4.83 -42.66 -23.87
C HIS A 311 4.96 -41.12 -23.83
N LEU A 312 3.83 -40.42 -23.88
CA LEU A 312 3.77 -39.00 -23.52
C LEU A 312 3.90 -38.84 -22.01
N GLY A 313 5.12 -38.66 -21.52
CA GLY A 313 5.39 -38.28 -20.14
C GLY A 313 4.98 -36.83 -19.87
N TYR A 314 3.72 -36.60 -19.48
CA TYR A 314 3.31 -35.32 -18.90
C TYR A 314 3.82 -35.23 -17.45
N ALA A 315 4.93 -34.53 -17.23
CA ALA A 315 5.35 -34.11 -15.90
C ALA A 315 4.52 -32.89 -15.47
N ILE A 316 3.65 -33.06 -14.46
CA ILE A 316 2.98 -31.94 -13.78
C ILE A 316 3.90 -31.51 -12.63
N PRO A 317 4.42 -30.27 -12.61
CA PRO A 317 5.21 -29.79 -11.48
C PRO A 317 4.29 -29.45 -10.29
N LEU A 318 4.70 -29.90 -9.09
CA LEU A 318 4.15 -29.47 -7.80
C LEU A 318 4.71 -28.10 -7.38
#